data_AF-A0A0J9RCX0-F1
#
_entry.id   AF-A0A0J9RCX0-F1
#
_cell.length_a   1.000
_cell.length_b   1.000
_cell.length_c   1.000
_cell.angle_alpha   90.00
_cell.angle_beta   90.00
_cell.angle_gamma   90.00
#
_symmetry.space_group_name_H-M   'P 1'
#
loop_
_entity.id
_entity.type
_entity.pdbx_description
1 polymer ?
#
loop_
_entity_poly.entity_id
_entity_poly.type
_entity_poly.pdbx_seq_one_letter_code
_entity_poly.pdbx_strand_id
1 'polypeptide(L)'
;MPYTWLVLLSICFIGHMTDSQLVYKFNKVECQVNQARVKNVSCNVKPINWNTALVNMDCYLISPIINPTVRVQVFMKDYSNQYKPFLIDATFKLCEVVERKNFLPYGVMVWELFQRFTNAKSCHISGQLSAKNGYLNTSYVPPFPHGLKPN
;
A
#
# COMPACT_ATOMS: atom_id res chain seq x y z
N MET A 1 -17.54 32.83 -39.03
CA MET A 1 -16.18 32.26 -38.81
C MET A 1 -15.55 32.50 -37.42
N PRO A 2 -16.12 33.24 -36.43
CA PRO A 2 -15.53 33.31 -35.07
C PRO A 2 -16.14 32.29 -34.07
N TYR A 3 -17.37 31.83 -34.32
CA TYR A 3 -18.12 30.98 -33.39
C TYR A 3 -17.55 29.56 -33.28
N THR A 4 -17.03 29.01 -34.39
CA THR A 4 -16.36 27.71 -34.43
C THR A 4 -15.07 27.69 -33.61
N TRP A 5 -14.30 28.78 -33.61
CA TRP A 5 -13.10 28.90 -32.79
C TRP A 5 -13.44 29.00 -31.30
N LEU A 6 -14.47 29.77 -30.95
CA LEU A 6 -14.98 29.87 -29.58
C LEU A 6 -15.43 28.52 -29.02
N VAL A 7 -16.13 27.73 -29.82
CA VAL A 7 -16.57 26.37 -29.44
C VAL A 7 -15.36 25.45 -29.25
N LEU A 8 -14.38 25.47 -30.15
CA LEU A 8 -13.15 24.68 -30.02
C LEU A 8 -12.32 25.06 -28.79
N LEU A 9 -12.16 26.36 -28.51
CA LEU A 9 -11.50 26.84 -27.29
C LEU A 9 -12.23 26.40 -26.02
N SER A 10 -13.56 26.49 -26.02
CA SER A 10 -14.38 26.10 -24.87
C SER A 10 -14.29 24.60 -24.59
N ILE A 11 -14.25 23.75 -25.62
CA ILE A 11 -14.07 22.29 -25.48
C ILE A 11 -12.67 21.96 -24.91
N CYS A 12 -11.62 22.66 -25.37
CA CYS A 12 -10.27 22.47 -24.81
C CYS A 12 -10.19 22.85 -23.32
N PHE A 13 -10.86 23.92 -22.89
CA PHE A 13 -10.87 24.32 -21.48
C PHE A 13 -11.61 23.32 -20.58
N ILE A 14 -12.72 22.71 -21.05
CA ILE A 14 -13.48 21.72 -20.29
C ILE A 14 -12.67 20.42 -20.11
N GLY A 15 -11.84 20.04 -21.11
CA GLY A 15 -10.98 18.85 -21.05
C GLY A 15 -9.88 18.91 -19.98
N HIS A 16 -9.49 20.11 -19.53
CA HIS A 16 -8.48 20.27 -18.47
C HIS A 16 -9.04 20.17 -17.04
N MET A 17 -10.37 20.11 -16.86
CA MET A 17 -11.00 20.16 -15.53
C MET A 17 -11.32 18.80 -14.91
N THR A 18 -11.08 17.69 -15.61
CA THR A 18 -11.28 16.35 -15.04
C THR A 18 -10.03 15.87 -14.32
N ASP A 19 -9.84 16.28 -13.07
CA ASP A 19 -8.83 15.69 -12.19
C ASP A 19 -9.41 14.40 -11.55
N SER A 20 -8.92 13.24 -11.98
CA SER A 20 -9.28 11.97 -11.38
C SER A 20 -8.50 11.78 -10.07
N GLN A 21 -9.15 11.99 -8.93
CA GLN A 21 -8.52 11.77 -7.63
C GLN A 21 -8.47 10.27 -7.28
N LEU A 22 -7.25 9.73 -7.15
CA LEU A 22 -7.03 8.37 -6.69
C LEU A 22 -7.24 8.28 -5.17
N VAL A 23 -8.15 7.41 -4.74
CA VAL A 23 -8.47 7.19 -3.33
C VAL A 23 -8.11 5.77 -2.91
N TYR A 24 -7.27 5.65 -1.89
CA TYR A 24 -6.95 4.36 -1.26
C TYR A 24 -7.81 4.13 -0.01
N LYS A 25 -8.53 3.01 0.01
CA LYS A 25 -9.35 2.60 1.16
C LYS A 25 -9.15 1.13 1.48
N PHE A 26 -8.90 0.83 2.75
CA PHE A 26 -8.89 -0.54 3.25
C PHE A 26 -10.32 -1.03 3.47
N ASN A 27 -10.66 -2.16 2.85
CA ASN A 27 -11.97 -2.81 3.04
C ASN A 27 -11.91 -4.01 3.98
N LYS A 28 -10.81 -4.76 3.97
CA LYS A 28 -10.61 -5.94 4.80
C LYS A 28 -9.13 -6.11 5.10
N VAL A 29 -8.82 -6.68 6.26
CA VAL A 29 -7.48 -7.09 6.65
C VAL A 29 -7.55 -8.47 7.27
N GLU A 30 -6.60 -9.34 6.92
CA GLU A 30 -6.46 -10.69 7.47
C GLU A 30 -5.00 -10.91 7.82
N CYS A 31 -4.75 -11.53 8.96
CA CYS A 31 -3.41 -11.81 9.45
C CYS A 31 -3.23 -13.30 9.67
N GLN A 32 -2.41 -13.90 8.82
CA GLN A 32 -2.02 -15.30 8.92
C GLN A 32 -0.60 -15.36 9.48
N VAL A 33 -0.43 -16.04 10.61
CA VAL A 33 0.85 -16.11 11.33
C VAL A 33 1.22 -17.53 11.71
N ASN A 34 2.52 -17.75 11.88
CA ASN A 34 3.02 -18.96 12.51
C ASN A 34 2.97 -18.80 14.04
N GLN A 35 2.08 -19.54 14.70
CA GLN A 35 1.88 -19.50 16.15
C GLN A 35 3.12 -19.93 16.97
N ALA A 36 4.06 -20.66 16.36
CA ALA A 36 5.33 -21.00 17.00
C ALA A 36 6.27 -19.79 17.13
N ARG A 37 6.06 -18.72 16.36
CA ARG A 37 6.92 -17.51 16.35
C ARG A 37 6.20 -16.25 16.83
N VAL A 38 4.88 -16.18 16.70
CA VAL A 38 4.08 -14.97 16.98
C VAL A 38 2.86 -15.32 17.85
N LYS A 39 2.60 -14.53 18.90
CA LYS A 39 1.42 -14.60 19.77
C LYS A 39 0.65 -13.28 19.77
N ASN A 40 -0.56 -13.30 20.34
CA ASN A 40 -1.41 -12.11 20.56
C ASN A 40 -1.64 -11.29 19.28
N VAL A 41 -1.96 -11.99 18.18
CA VAL A 41 -2.17 -11.34 16.88
C VAL A 41 -3.57 -10.75 16.82
N SER A 42 -3.64 -9.46 16.54
CA SER A 42 -4.87 -8.71 16.34
C SER A 42 -4.71 -7.86 15.09
N CYS A 43 -5.65 -7.94 14.15
CA CYS A 43 -5.63 -7.16 12.92
C CYS A 43 -7.05 -6.72 12.59
N ASN A 44 -7.28 -5.42 12.61
CA ASN A 44 -8.61 -4.85 12.48
C ASN A 44 -8.59 -3.61 11.58
N VAL A 45 -9.64 -3.45 10.79
CA VAL A 45 -9.91 -2.22 10.04
C VAL A 45 -10.94 -1.41 10.80
N LYS A 46 -10.64 -0.13 11.04
CA LYS A 46 -11.55 0.86 11.62
C LYS A 46 -11.96 1.85 10.53
N PRO A 47 -13.20 1.81 10.03
CA PRO A 47 -13.69 2.83 9.11
C PRO A 47 -13.77 4.19 9.82
N ILE A 48 -13.33 5.26 9.16
CA ILE A 48 -13.41 6.64 9.69
C ILE A 48 -14.41 7.47 8.90
N ASN A 49 -14.29 7.45 7.57
CA ASN A 49 -15.21 8.14 6.67
C ASN A 49 -15.45 7.30 5.41
N TRP A 50 -16.18 7.86 4.43
CA TRP A 50 -16.49 7.14 3.19
C TRP A 50 -15.24 6.74 2.38
N ASN A 51 -14.17 7.53 2.45
CA ASN A 51 -12.97 7.44 1.63
C ASN A 51 -11.72 6.96 2.40
N THR A 52 -11.83 6.74 3.71
CA THR A 52 -10.70 6.52 4.60
C THR A 52 -11.05 5.50 5.67
N ALA A 53 -10.18 4.51 5.79
CA ALA A 53 -10.20 3.51 6.84
C ALA A 53 -8.80 3.37 7.43
N LEU A 54 -8.72 3.14 8.72
CA LEU A 54 -7.48 2.94 9.46
C LEU A 54 -7.28 1.45 9.73
N VAL A 55 -6.04 1.01 9.69
CA VAL A 55 -5.65 -0.36 10.03
C VAL A 55 -4.90 -0.34 11.35
N ASN A 56 -5.31 -1.20 12.27
CA ASN A 56 -4.62 -1.46 13.52
C ASN A 56 -4.17 -2.91 13.55
N MET A 57 -2.88 -3.13 13.77
CA MET A 57 -2.29 -4.45 13.94
C MET A 57 -1.49 -4.49 15.24
N ASP A 58 -1.61 -5.57 16.00
CA ASP A 58 -0.78 -5.82 17.18
C ASP A 58 -0.35 -7.28 17.19
N CYS A 59 0.90 -7.53 17.54
CA CYS A 59 1.42 -8.88 17.70
C CYS A 59 2.63 -8.90 18.65
N TYR A 60 2.88 -10.07 19.24
CA TYR A 60 4.02 -10.31 20.10
C TYR A 60 4.93 -11.39 19.50
N LEU A 61 6.19 -11.04 19.25
CA LEU A 61 7.19 -11.95 18.72
C LEU A 61 7.80 -12.77 19.87
N ILE A 62 7.63 -14.11 19.83
CA ILE A 62 8.26 -15.03 20.80
C ILE A 62 9.78 -15.09 20.56
N SER A 63 10.17 -15.11 19.28
CA SER A 63 11.56 -15.20 18.84
C SER A 63 11.89 -13.99 17.96
N PRO A 64 13.06 -13.36 18.12
CA PRO A 64 13.45 -12.21 17.31
C PRO A 64 13.53 -12.59 15.84
N ILE A 65 13.08 -11.68 14.99
CA ILE A 65 13.20 -11.80 13.53
C ILE A 65 14.50 -11.14 13.11
N ILE A 66 15.43 -11.95 12.63
CA ILE A 66 16.75 -11.54 12.14
C ILE A 66 16.74 -11.71 10.62
N ASN A 67 17.11 -10.65 9.89
CA ASN A 67 17.16 -10.62 8.42
C ASN A 67 15.88 -11.12 7.72
N PRO A 68 14.69 -10.52 7.97
CA PRO A 68 13.47 -10.96 7.32
C PRO A 68 13.51 -10.73 5.80
N THR A 69 12.95 -11.68 5.07
CA THR A 69 12.62 -11.52 3.65
C THR A 69 11.14 -11.20 3.54
N VAL A 70 10.82 -10.09 2.88
CA VAL A 70 9.46 -9.61 2.67
C VAL A 70 9.09 -9.83 1.21
N ARG A 71 7.95 -10.47 0.98
CA ARG A 71 7.33 -10.59 -0.35
C ARG A 71 6.02 -9.83 -0.36
N VAL A 72 5.91 -8.86 -1.24
CA VAL A 72 4.71 -8.05 -1.43
C VAL A 72 4.09 -8.40 -2.77
N GLN A 73 2.81 -8.77 -2.73
CA GLN A 73 2.04 -9.11 -3.91
C GLN A 73 0.80 -8.24 -3.97
N VAL A 74 0.62 -7.56 -5.11
CA VAL A 74 -0.57 -6.74 -5.38
C VAL A 74 -1.34 -7.40 -6.50
N PHE A 75 -2.61 -7.66 -6.28
CA PHE A 75 -3.50 -8.29 -7.25
C PHE A 75 -4.57 -7.29 -7.69
N MET A 76 -4.97 -7.37 -8.95
CA MET A 76 -6.12 -6.63 -9.45
C MET A 76 -7.37 -7.50 -9.39
N LYS A 77 -8.44 -6.99 -8.82
CA LYS A 77 -9.76 -7.61 -8.94
C LYS A 77 -10.45 -7.10 -10.21
N ASP A 78 -10.81 -8.01 -11.11
CA ASP A 78 -11.54 -7.65 -12.33
C ASP A 78 -13.05 -7.48 -12.05
N TYR A 79 -13.79 -6.93 -13.02
CA TYR A 79 -15.24 -6.76 -12.97
C TYR A 79 -15.99 -8.10 -12.78
N SER A 80 -15.38 -9.22 -13.18
CA SER A 80 -15.87 -10.58 -12.95
C SER A 80 -15.62 -11.10 -11.52
N ASN A 81 -15.16 -10.24 -10.60
CA ASN A 81 -14.74 -10.57 -9.24
C ASN A 81 -13.58 -11.56 -9.11
N GLN A 82 -12.87 -11.86 -10.21
CA GLN A 82 -11.69 -12.71 -10.20
C GLN A 82 -10.42 -11.88 -9.97
N TYR A 83 -9.50 -12.39 -9.16
CA TYR A 83 -8.19 -11.78 -8.98
C TYR A 83 -7.28 -12.19 -10.14
N LYS A 84 -6.83 -11.21 -10.93
CA LYS A 84 -5.78 -11.44 -11.92
C LYS A 84 -4.44 -11.63 -11.22
N PRO A 85 -3.60 -12.56 -11.69
CA PRO A 85 -2.29 -12.78 -11.09
C PRO A 85 -1.43 -11.50 -11.17
N PHE A 86 -0.84 -11.17 -10.02
CA PHE A 86 0.21 -10.18 -9.72
C PHE A 86 0.35 -8.98 -10.67
N LEU A 87 -0.22 -7.83 -10.29
CA LEU A 87 0.21 -6.53 -10.82
C LEU A 87 1.66 -6.22 -10.39
N ILE A 88 1.99 -6.59 -9.15
CA ILE A 88 3.31 -6.46 -8.56
C ILE A 88 3.61 -7.74 -7.79
N ASP A 89 4.78 -8.32 -8.01
CA ASP A 89 5.37 -9.37 -7.17
C ASP A 89 6.82 -8.99 -6.88
N ALA A 90 7.05 -8.43 -5.70
CA ALA A 90 8.37 -7.96 -5.28
C ALA A 90 8.80 -8.72 -4.03
N THR A 91 9.97 -9.36 -4.11
CA THR A 91 10.61 -10.03 -2.97
C THR A 91 11.93 -9.35 -2.66
N PHE A 92 12.13 -8.95 -1.42
CA PHE A 92 13.35 -8.27 -0.97
C PHE A 92 13.72 -8.63 0.46
N LYS A 93 15.01 -8.54 0.77
CA LYS A 93 15.51 -8.66 2.13
C LYS A 93 15.38 -7.32 2.83
N LEU A 94 14.68 -7.27 3.96
CA LEU A 94 14.38 -6.03 4.65
C LEU A 94 15.66 -5.28 5.04
N CYS A 95 16.65 -5.98 5.58
CA CYS A 95 17.87 -5.34 6.09
C CYS A 95 18.68 -4.66 4.99
N GLU A 96 18.71 -5.24 3.78
CA GLU A 96 19.40 -4.62 2.65
C GLU A 96 18.75 -3.29 2.25
N VAL A 97 17.43 -3.18 2.40
CA VAL A 97 16.68 -1.94 2.17
C VAL A 97 16.93 -0.94 3.32
N VAL A 98 16.85 -1.38 4.58
CA VAL A 98 17.10 -0.52 5.76
C VAL A 98 18.51 0.08 5.71
N GLU A 99 19.51 -0.74 5.38
CA GLU A 99 20.91 -0.36 5.30
C GLU A 99 21.27 0.34 3.98
N ARG A 100 20.28 0.56 3.09
CA ARG A 100 20.45 1.17 1.76
C ARG A 100 21.48 0.46 0.88
N LYS A 101 21.72 -0.83 1.13
CA LYS A 101 22.61 -1.69 0.34
C LYS A 101 22.01 -2.06 -1.00
N ASN A 102 20.69 -2.16 -1.09
CA ASN A 102 19.97 -2.48 -2.31
C ASN A 102 18.77 -1.55 -2.50
N PHE A 103 18.75 -0.80 -3.60
CA PHE A 103 17.67 0.13 -3.91
C PHE A 103 16.56 -0.59 -4.68
N LEU A 104 15.60 -1.15 -3.95
CA LEU A 104 14.37 -1.68 -4.51
C LEU A 104 13.24 -0.70 -4.17
N PRO A 105 12.64 0.00 -5.16
CA PRO A 105 11.67 1.07 -4.89
C PRO A 105 10.46 0.57 -4.09
N TYR A 106 9.95 -0.62 -4.40
CA TYR A 106 8.90 -1.27 -3.62
C TYR A 106 9.33 -1.57 -2.18
N GLY A 107 10.59 -1.96 -1.98
CA GLY A 107 11.15 -2.18 -0.65
C GLY A 107 11.22 -0.89 0.15
N VAL A 108 11.71 0.20 -0.46
CA VAL A 108 11.79 1.51 0.18
C VAL A 108 10.39 2.01 0.56
N MET A 109 9.41 1.92 -0.34
CA MET A 109 8.02 2.32 -0.04
C MET A 109 7.43 1.53 1.14
N VAL A 110 7.62 0.21 1.17
CA VAL A 110 7.15 -0.63 2.27
C VAL A 110 7.84 -0.26 3.57
N TRP A 111 9.15 0.00 3.54
CA TRP A 111 9.92 0.40 4.71
C TRP A 111 9.46 1.75 5.28
N GLU A 112 9.24 2.76 4.43
CA GLU A 112 8.72 4.07 4.84
C GLU A 112 7.34 3.98 5.51
N LEU A 113 6.43 3.16 4.96
CA LEU A 113 5.14 2.87 5.58
C LEU A 113 5.31 2.17 6.93
N PHE A 114 6.21 1.19 7.01
CA PHE A 114 6.47 0.44 8.23
C PHE A 114 7.03 1.34 9.33
N GLN A 115 8.01 2.18 9.02
CA GLN A 115 8.60 3.13 9.98
C GLN A 115 7.59 4.18 10.48
N ARG A 116 6.65 4.59 9.63
CA ARG A 116 5.64 5.59 10.01
C ARG A 116 4.59 5.02 10.97
N PHE A 117 4.12 3.80 10.73
CA PHE A 117 2.96 3.27 11.44
C PHE A 117 3.30 2.24 12.50
N THR A 118 4.52 1.68 12.49
CA THR A 118 4.96 0.67 13.47
C THR A 118 6.03 1.22 14.41
N ASN A 119 6.25 0.52 15.52
CA ASN A 119 7.33 0.81 16.46
C ASN A 119 8.70 0.24 16.04
N ALA A 120 8.78 -0.50 14.93
CA ALA A 120 10.02 -1.08 14.44
C ALA A 120 10.87 -0.04 13.70
N LYS A 121 12.02 0.34 14.28
CA LYS A 121 12.95 1.32 13.68
C LYS A 121 14.13 0.67 12.95
N SER A 122 14.39 -0.59 13.24
CA SER A 122 15.57 -1.33 12.78
C SER A 122 15.15 -2.62 12.10
N CYS A 123 16.08 -3.24 11.36
CA CYS A 123 15.78 -4.48 10.67
C CYS A 123 15.57 -5.67 11.61
N HIS A 124 16.24 -5.69 12.77
CA HIS A 124 16.03 -6.71 13.78
C HIS A 124 14.81 -6.34 14.62
N ILE A 125 13.77 -7.18 14.55
CA ILE A 125 12.49 -6.91 15.20
C ILE A 125 12.31 -7.93 16.33
N SER A 126 12.04 -7.44 17.53
CA SER A 126 11.87 -8.26 18.73
C SER A 126 10.82 -7.68 19.66
N GLY A 127 10.14 -8.53 20.42
CA GLY A 127 9.15 -8.12 21.40
C GLY A 127 7.80 -7.78 20.78
N GLN A 128 7.11 -6.77 21.34
CA GLN A 128 5.80 -6.34 20.87
C GLN A 128 5.93 -5.44 19.64
N LEU A 129 5.26 -5.82 18.56
CA LEU A 129 5.16 -5.06 17.33
C LEU A 129 3.73 -4.55 17.19
N SER A 130 3.57 -3.23 17.17
CA SER A 130 2.25 -2.59 17.11
C SER A 130 2.22 -1.58 15.96
N ALA A 131 1.23 -1.71 15.09
CA ALA A 131 0.92 -0.79 14.01
C ALA A 131 -0.40 -0.08 14.32
N LYS A 132 -0.38 1.23 14.57
CA LYS A 132 -1.58 1.98 14.96
C LYS A 132 -1.94 3.02 13.93
N ASN A 133 -3.24 3.12 13.63
CA ASN A 133 -3.83 4.12 12.73
C ASN A 133 -3.17 4.15 11.34
N GLY A 134 -2.82 2.98 10.79
CA GLY A 134 -2.25 2.86 9.45
C GLY A 134 -3.24 3.28 8.36
N TYR A 135 -2.84 4.15 7.45
CA TYR A 135 -3.65 4.55 6.29
C TYR A 135 -2.76 4.62 5.05
N LEU A 136 -3.38 4.50 3.87
CA LEU A 136 -2.71 4.68 2.59
C LEU A 136 -3.13 6.00 1.97
N ASN A 137 -2.15 6.68 1.38
CA ASN A 137 -2.34 7.93 0.66
C ASN A 137 -1.47 7.90 -0.60
N THR A 138 -1.86 8.67 -1.62
CA THR A 138 -1.16 8.84 -2.89
C THR A 138 0.26 9.41 -2.72
N SER A 139 0.52 10.08 -1.59
CA SER A 139 1.88 10.54 -1.23
C SER A 139 2.84 9.40 -0.88
N TYR A 140 2.35 8.22 -0.49
CA TYR A 140 3.18 7.08 -0.05
C TYR A 140 3.16 5.93 -1.05
N VAL A 141 2.04 5.76 -1.74
CA VAL A 141 1.83 4.69 -2.73
C VAL A 141 1.45 5.35 -4.05
N PRO A 142 2.35 5.34 -5.06
CA PRO A 142 2.04 5.88 -6.36
C PRO A 142 0.90 5.08 -7.00
N PRO A 143 0.19 5.65 -7.99
CA PRO A 143 -0.78 4.90 -8.77
C PRO A 143 -0.14 3.61 -9.28
N PHE A 144 -0.80 2.49 -9.03
CA PHE A 144 -0.35 1.21 -9.58
C PHE A 144 -0.44 1.27 -11.10
N PRO A 145 0.45 0.57 -11.83
CA PRO A 145 0.34 0.47 -13.27
C PRO A 145 -0.97 -0.21 -13.62
N HIS A 146 -1.99 0.59 -13.93
CA HIS A 146 -3.22 0.08 -14.50
C HIS A 146 -2.85 -0.43 -15.89
N GLY A 147 -3.08 -1.71 -16.17
CA GLY A 147 -3.11 -2.16 -17.55
C GLY A 147 -4.11 -1.27 -18.28
N LEU A 148 -3.61 -0.45 -19.22
CA LEU A 148 -4.41 0.47 -20.04
C LEU A 148 -5.67 -0.26 -20.51
N LYS A 149 -6.83 0.16 -20.03
CA LYS A 149 -8.07 -0.02 -20.78
C LYS A 149 -8.17 1.22 -21.66
N PRO A 150 -7.87 1.16 -22.97
CA PRO A 150 -8.36 2.19 -23.86
C PRO A 150 -9.88 2.20 -23.74
N ASN A 151 -10.44 3.38 -23.51
CA ASN A 151 -11.87 3.63 -23.68
C ASN A 151 -12.29 3.34 -25.12
#